data_AF-A0A928V1U5-F1
#
_entry.id   AF-A0A928V1U5-F1
#
_cell.length_a   1.000
_cell.length_b   1.000
_cell.length_c   1.000
_cell.angle_alpha   90.00
_cell.angle_beta   90.00
_cell.angle_gamma   90.00
#
_symmetry.space_group_name_H-M   'P 1'
#
loop_
_entity.id
_entity.type
_entity.pdbx_description
1 polymer ?
#
loop_
_entity_poly.entity_id
_entity_poly.type
_entity_poly.pdbx_seq_one_letter_code
_entity_poly.pdbx_strand_id
1 'polypeptide(L)'
;MILLITTVVLLSACQSGDSRASEPLAPVAADNQPAVRCPEERPAACTPDYQPVCGFIDTGVRCVTTPCPSWETYTFSNGCSACTDQRVTGFSDGICPQDVGTAPAETEPASDTSE
;
A
#
# COMPACT_ATOMS: atom_id res chain seq x y z
N MET A 1 -4.69 -59.43 11.06
CA MET A 1 -5.45 -58.28 10.52
C MET A 1 -5.83 -57.23 11.57
N ILE A 2 -5.44 -57.37 12.85
CA ILE A 2 -5.58 -56.30 13.87
C ILE A 2 -4.26 -55.51 14.03
N LEU A 3 -3.11 -56.11 13.66
CA LEU A 3 -1.78 -55.49 13.77
C LEU A 3 -1.43 -54.48 12.66
N LEU A 4 -2.23 -54.40 11.58
CA LEU A 4 -2.01 -53.46 10.47
C LEU A 4 -2.82 -52.16 10.62
N ILE A 5 -3.76 -52.10 11.57
CA ILE A 5 -4.70 -50.98 11.71
C ILE A 5 -4.11 -49.90 12.65
N THR A 6 -3.17 -50.25 13.53
CA THR A 6 -2.60 -49.32 14.52
C THR A 6 -1.56 -48.35 13.95
N THR A 7 -0.98 -48.62 12.78
CA THR A 7 0.08 -47.78 12.19
C THR A 7 -0.42 -46.54 11.45
N VAL A 8 -1.72 -46.46 11.12
CA VAL A 8 -2.27 -45.36 10.28
C VAL A 8 -2.73 -44.15 11.10
N VAL A 9 -2.92 -44.28 12.42
CA VAL A 9 -3.55 -43.24 13.25
C VAL A 9 -2.58 -42.14 13.72
N LEU A 10 -1.27 -42.25 13.46
CA LEU A 10 -0.25 -41.33 13.99
C LEU A 10 0.25 -40.24 13.02
N LEU A 11 -0.30 -40.11 11.81
CA LEU A 11 0.22 -39.17 10.78
C LEU A 11 -0.70 -37.99 10.42
N SER A 12 -1.75 -37.71 11.19
CA SER A 12 -2.60 -36.53 10.96
C SER A 12 -2.46 -35.50 12.08
N ALA A 13 -1.26 -34.93 12.23
CA ALA A 13 -1.11 -33.59 12.78
C ALA A 13 -0.94 -32.64 11.59
N CYS A 14 -2.05 -32.10 11.07
CA CYS A 14 -2.00 -30.96 10.18
C CYS A 14 -1.40 -29.80 10.96
N GLN A 15 -0.16 -29.49 10.60
CA GLN A 15 0.61 -28.31 10.95
C GLN A 15 -0.27 -27.06 10.72
N SER A 16 -0.78 -26.47 11.79
CA SER A 16 -1.22 -25.08 11.75
C SER A 16 0.01 -24.24 11.40
N GLY A 17 0.17 -23.96 10.11
CA GLY A 17 1.14 -22.99 9.62
C GLY A 17 0.71 -21.58 10.01
N ASP A 18 0.80 -21.24 11.30
CA ASP A 18 1.02 -19.85 11.73
C ASP A 18 2.54 -19.64 11.68
N SER A 19 3.08 -19.62 10.46
CA SER A 19 4.43 -19.11 10.24
C SER A 19 4.31 -17.60 10.17
N ARG A 20 4.17 -16.96 11.33
CA ARG A 20 4.78 -15.64 11.52
C ARG A 20 6.29 -15.84 11.48
N ALA A 21 6.81 -16.00 10.27
CA ALA A 21 8.16 -15.59 10.00
C ALA A 21 8.15 -14.08 10.23
N SER A 22 8.70 -13.66 11.36
CA SER A 22 9.36 -12.36 11.43
C SER A 22 10.48 -12.43 10.40
N GLU A 23 10.14 -12.12 9.15
CA GLU A 23 11.14 -11.80 8.15
C GLU A 23 11.99 -10.66 8.73
N PRO A 24 13.33 -10.76 8.61
CA PRO A 24 14.20 -9.63 8.91
C PRO A 24 13.63 -8.43 8.16
N LEU A 25 13.63 -7.26 8.80
CA LEU A 25 13.28 -5.97 8.19
C LEU A 25 14.13 -5.77 6.93
N ALA A 26 13.72 -6.38 5.83
CA ALA A 26 14.14 -6.00 4.50
C ALA A 26 13.66 -4.55 4.36
N PRO A 27 14.47 -3.65 3.78
CA PRO A 27 13.94 -2.38 3.34
C PRO A 27 12.74 -2.71 2.44
N VAL A 28 11.54 -2.34 2.88
CA VAL A 28 10.33 -2.42 2.09
C VAL A 28 10.68 -1.68 0.81
N ALA A 29 10.93 -2.42 -0.27
CA ALA A 29 10.97 -1.82 -1.59
C ALA A 29 9.66 -1.04 -1.66
N ALA A 30 9.73 0.27 -1.86
CA ALA A 30 8.58 1.16 -1.94
C ALA A 30 7.74 0.72 -3.13
N ASP A 31 6.98 -0.35 -2.94
CA ASP A 31 5.98 -0.78 -3.87
C ASP A 31 4.94 0.33 -3.81
N ASN A 32 4.86 1.12 -4.88
CA ASN A 32 3.91 2.22 -5.02
C ASN A 32 2.49 1.67 -5.19
N GLN A 33 2.12 0.67 -4.40
CA GLN A 33 0.86 -0.04 -4.47
C GLN A 33 0.15 0.07 -3.12
N PRO A 34 -1.17 0.32 -3.12
CA PRO A 34 -1.93 0.43 -1.90
C PRO A 34 -2.06 -0.92 -1.20
N ALA A 35 -2.00 -0.91 0.13
CA ALA A 35 -2.26 -2.09 0.96
C ALA A 35 -3.73 -2.51 0.91
N VAL A 36 -4.65 -1.55 0.76
CA VAL A 36 -6.10 -1.75 0.63
C VAL A 36 -6.58 -1.09 -0.65
N ARG A 37 -7.25 -1.85 -1.53
CA ARG A 37 -7.87 -1.31 -2.75
C ARG A 37 -9.24 -0.71 -2.47
N CYS A 38 -9.53 0.41 -3.11
CA CYS A 38 -10.89 0.94 -3.06
C CYS A 38 -11.85 0.07 -3.89
N PRO A 39 -13.09 -0.11 -3.44
CA PRO A 39 -14.10 -0.81 -4.22
C PRO A 39 -14.49 -0.03 -5.48
N GLU A 40 -14.97 -0.74 -6.50
CA GLU A 40 -15.52 -0.12 -7.71
C GLU A 40 -16.74 0.76 -7.39
N GLU A 41 -17.65 0.25 -6.58
CA GLU A 41 -18.79 1.03 -6.07
C GLU A 41 -18.33 1.95 -4.92
N ARG A 42 -18.31 3.25 -5.20
CA ARG A 42 -17.79 4.27 -4.29
C ARG A 42 -18.84 4.68 -3.27
N PRO A 43 -18.51 4.79 -1.98
CA PRO A 43 -19.44 5.28 -0.98
C PRO A 43 -19.83 6.74 -1.30
N ALA A 44 -21.10 7.08 -1.13
CA ALA A 44 -21.59 8.45 -1.34
C ALA A 44 -21.31 9.37 -0.14
N ALA A 45 -21.11 8.80 1.04
CA ALA A 45 -20.89 9.53 2.29
C ALA A 45 -20.02 8.70 3.25
N CYS A 46 -19.31 9.40 4.12
CA CYS A 46 -18.42 8.81 5.13
C CYS A 46 -18.70 9.40 6.51
N THR A 47 -18.38 8.64 7.54
CA THR A 47 -18.33 9.13 8.92
C THR A 47 -17.18 10.14 9.09
N PRO A 48 -17.31 11.11 10.01
CA PRO A 48 -16.29 12.13 10.25
C PRO A 48 -15.18 11.67 11.20
N ASP A 49 -14.90 10.36 11.26
CA ASP A 49 -13.83 9.80 12.09
C ASP A 49 -12.45 10.13 11.51
N TYR A 50 -11.47 10.33 12.40
CA TYR A 50 -10.09 10.60 12.02
C TYR A 50 -9.21 9.39 12.31
N GLN A 51 -8.95 8.61 11.28
CA GLN A 51 -8.06 7.45 11.23
C GLN A 51 -7.23 7.56 9.95
N PRO A 52 -6.20 8.43 9.92
CA PRO A 52 -5.62 8.89 8.67
C PRO A 52 -5.00 7.77 7.86
N VAL A 53 -5.13 7.88 6.54
CA VAL A 53 -4.61 6.93 5.56
C VAL A 53 -3.89 7.67 4.44
N CYS A 54 -2.92 7.01 3.81
CA CYS A 54 -2.23 7.51 2.65
C CYS A 54 -2.87 6.94 1.39
N GLY A 55 -3.64 7.76 0.68
CA GLY A 55 -4.32 7.36 -0.55
C GLY A 55 -3.39 7.46 -1.76
N PHE A 56 -3.51 6.50 -2.68
CA PHE A 56 -2.75 6.40 -3.92
C PHE A 56 -3.62 6.87 -5.10
N ILE A 57 -3.29 8.04 -5.62
CA ILE A 57 -4.04 8.73 -6.67
C ILE A 57 -3.40 8.43 -8.02
N ASP A 58 -4.19 7.90 -8.94
CA ASP A 58 -3.81 7.81 -10.35
C ASP A 58 -4.04 9.18 -11.01
N THR A 59 -2.99 9.82 -11.48
CA THR A 59 -3.09 11.15 -12.12
C THR A 59 -3.65 11.06 -13.54
N GLY A 60 -3.78 9.85 -14.09
CA GLY A 60 -4.13 9.60 -15.49
C GLY A 60 -3.00 9.93 -16.48
N VAL A 61 -1.86 10.45 -16.00
CA VAL A 61 -0.72 10.80 -16.84
C VAL A 61 -0.01 9.53 -17.30
N ARG A 62 0.25 9.43 -18.61
CA ARG A 62 0.99 8.33 -19.24
C ARG A 62 2.02 8.92 -20.20
N CYS A 63 3.29 8.90 -19.80
CA CYS A 63 4.38 9.45 -20.59
C CYS A 63 5.16 8.35 -21.32
N VAL A 64 5.81 8.74 -22.42
CA VAL A 64 6.78 7.89 -23.14
C VAL A 64 8.18 8.01 -22.51
N THR A 65 8.50 9.18 -21.98
CA THR A 65 9.80 9.53 -21.39
C THR A 65 9.67 9.84 -19.89
N THR A 66 10.77 9.69 -19.16
CA THR A 66 10.85 9.95 -17.70
C THR A 66 11.38 11.34 -17.39
N PRO A 67 11.00 11.94 -16.23
CA PRO A 67 10.11 11.39 -15.20
C PRO A 67 8.62 11.43 -15.60
N CYS A 68 7.87 10.39 -15.20
CA CYS A 68 6.45 10.23 -15.50
C CYS A 68 5.63 10.22 -14.20
N PRO A 69 5.10 11.37 -13.75
CA PRO A 69 4.31 11.47 -12.51
C PRO A 69 2.90 10.89 -12.74
N SER A 70 2.83 9.57 -12.90
CA SER A 70 1.58 8.81 -13.11
C SER A 70 0.82 8.52 -11.80
N TRP A 71 1.48 8.77 -10.67
CA TRP A 71 0.95 8.51 -9.33
C TRP A 71 1.27 9.67 -8.41
N GLU A 72 0.32 9.99 -7.57
CA GLU A 72 0.46 10.90 -6.44
C GLU A 72 -0.07 10.22 -5.18
N THR A 73 0.29 10.77 -4.03
CA THR A 73 -0.26 10.30 -2.76
C THR A 73 -0.75 11.47 -1.93
N TYR A 74 -1.80 11.25 -1.16
CA TYR A 74 -2.37 12.28 -0.29
C TYR A 74 -2.94 11.68 0.99
N THR A 75 -2.78 12.37 2.11
CA THR A 75 -3.36 11.97 3.40
C THR A 75 -4.84 12.30 3.43
N PHE A 76 -5.65 11.27 3.60
CA PHE A 76 -7.09 11.40 3.83
C PHE A 76 -7.41 11.17 5.31
N SER A 77 -8.53 11.73 5.77
CA SER A 77 -8.95 11.62 7.19
C SER A 77 -9.23 10.18 7.61
N ASN A 78 -9.72 9.35 6.70
CA ASN A 78 -9.94 7.92 6.88
C ASN A 78 -10.04 7.18 5.53
N GLY A 79 -10.02 5.84 5.56
CA GLY A 79 -10.13 4.99 4.38
C GLY A 79 -11.39 5.21 3.55
N CYS A 80 -12.53 5.50 4.18
CA CYS A 80 -13.76 5.82 3.46
C CYS A 80 -13.58 7.11 2.65
N SER A 81 -13.09 8.18 3.29
CA SER A 81 -12.86 9.48 2.64
C SER A 81 -11.82 9.43 1.53
N ALA A 82 -10.85 8.51 1.61
CA ALA A 82 -9.95 8.22 0.49
C ALA A 82 -10.71 7.62 -0.68
N CYS A 83 -11.54 6.61 -0.41
CA CYS A 83 -12.25 5.87 -1.45
C CYS A 83 -13.49 6.58 -2.00
N THR A 84 -13.90 7.77 -1.52
CA THR A 84 -14.93 8.57 -2.21
C THR A 84 -14.39 9.23 -3.48
N ASP A 85 -13.09 9.55 -3.54
CA ASP A 85 -12.46 10.05 -4.76
C ASP A 85 -12.20 8.90 -5.73
N GLN A 86 -12.76 9.00 -6.94
CA GLN A 86 -12.62 7.98 -7.99
C GLN A 86 -11.19 7.82 -8.49
N ARG A 87 -10.35 8.85 -8.34
CA ARG A 87 -8.94 8.82 -8.73
C ARG A 87 -8.08 8.03 -7.74
N VAL A 88 -8.58 7.82 -6.53
CA VAL A 88 -7.89 7.03 -5.51
C VAL A 88 -8.12 5.54 -5.81
N THR A 89 -7.02 4.85 -6.09
CA THR A 89 -7.03 3.41 -6.40
C THR A 89 -6.99 2.54 -5.14
N GLY A 90 -6.57 3.11 -4.02
CA GLY A 90 -6.48 2.45 -2.73
C GLY A 90 -5.71 3.29 -1.73
N PHE A 91 -5.47 2.76 -0.54
CA PHE A 91 -4.75 3.43 0.54
C PHE A 91 -3.87 2.46 1.35
N SER A 92 -2.96 3.03 2.13
CA SER A 92 -2.25 2.36 3.23
C SER A 92 -2.53 3.09 4.55
N ASP A 93 -2.41 2.39 5.67
CA ASP A 93 -2.61 2.99 7.00
C ASP A 93 -1.56 4.07 7.29
N GLY A 94 -1.99 5.13 7.99
CA GLY A 94 -1.13 6.24 8.41
C GLY A 94 -1.07 7.39 7.39
N ILE A 95 -0.41 8.47 7.78
CA ILE A 95 -0.20 9.66 6.93
C ILE A 95 0.81 9.38 5.81
N CYS A 96 0.73 10.08 4.68
CA CYS A 96 1.71 9.93 3.62
C CYS A 96 3.09 10.48 4.02
N PRO A 97 4.19 9.84 3.60
CA PRO A 97 5.56 10.31 3.84
C PRO A 97 5.85 11.73 3.32
N GLN A 98 5.19 12.16 2.24
CA GLN A 98 5.33 13.51 1.67
C GLN A 98 4.45 14.57 2.34
N ASP A 99 3.46 14.19 3.14
CA ASP A 99 2.59 15.15 3.84
C ASP A 99 3.22 15.69 5.14
N VAL A 100 4.29 15.06 5.62
CA VAL A 100 5.13 15.58 6.71
C VAL A 100 6.14 16.59 6.20
N GLY A 101 5.69 17.66 5.54
CA GLY A 101 6.46 18.88 5.26
C GLY A 101 7.86 18.67 4.68
N THR A 102 8.12 17.53 4.05
CA THR A 102 9.42 17.20 3.47
C THR A 102 9.22 17.34 1.98
N ALA A 103 9.83 18.40 1.45
CA ALA A 103 9.87 18.73 0.04
C ALA A 103 10.04 17.44 -0.79
N PRO A 104 9.19 17.20 -1.81
CA PRO A 104 9.46 16.12 -2.75
C PRO A 104 10.86 16.38 -3.29
N ALA A 105 11.71 15.35 -3.24
CA ALA A 105 13.09 15.38 -3.69
C ALA A 105 13.26 16.40 -4.81
N GLU A 106 13.84 17.55 -4.47
CA GLU A 106 14.33 18.49 -5.44
C GLU A 106 15.22 17.64 -6.35
N THR A 107 14.76 17.41 -7.57
CA THR A 107 15.72 17.24 -8.64
C THR A 107 16.42 18.58 -8.65
N GLU A 108 17.59 18.66 -8.01
CA GLU A 108 18.50 19.78 -8.11
C GLU A 108 18.47 20.23 -9.58
N PRO A 109 17.96 21.43 -9.91
CA PRO A 109 18.27 21.98 -11.21
C PRO A 109 19.78 22.14 -11.20
N ALA A 110 20.47 21.44 -12.10
CA ALA A 110 21.87 21.69 -12.38
C ALA A 110 22.04 23.19 -12.54
N SER A 111 22.75 23.79 -11.59
CA SER A 111 23.18 25.17 -11.62
C SER A 111 24.14 25.32 -12.81
N ASP A 112 23.57 25.64 -13.96
CA ASP A 112 24.29 26.19 -15.09
C ASP A 112 24.74 27.61 -14.70
N THR A 113 25.88 27.68 -14.03
CA THR A 113 26.66 28.91 -13.93
C THR A 113 27.84 28.75 -14.87
N SER A 114 27.60 29.04 -16.15
CA SER A 114 28.64 29.30 -17.13
C SER A 114 29.00 30.79 -17.06
N GLU A 115 30.17 31.09 -16.50
CA GLU A 115 30.92 32.34 -16.75
C GLU A 115 32.30 32.00 -17.29
#